data_AF-S2J7V1-F1
#
_entry.id   AF-S2J7V1-F1
#
_cell.length_a   1.000
_cell.length_b   1.000
_cell.length_c   1.000
_cell.angle_alpha   90.00
_cell.angle_beta   90.00
_cell.angle_gamma   90.00
#
_symmetry.space_group_name_H-M   'P 1'
#
loop_
_entity.id
_entity.type
_entity.pdbx_description
1 polymer ?
#
loop_
_entity_poly.entity_id
_entity_poly.type
_entity_poly.pdbx_seq_one_letter_code
_entity_poly.pdbx_strand_id
1 'polypeptide(L)'
;MDEDEFERVEAPLASAPNNRHNRLLGISSRRSTILAIPMNQEEPPTEDPNLTQEENQQLRAEYKAVKSINRALESVLEDFQEASNKIHQFTETVNSTNTLLDVWMNILEKTQDIMSVLEDESWKQNSRKRRAVDEPTRSGRT
;
A
#
# COMPACT_ATOMS: atom_id res chain seq x y z
N MET A 1 -22.32 -47.69 -34.25
CA MET A 1 -23.36 -46.64 -34.24
C MET A 1 -23.11 -45.79 -33.01
N ASP A 2 -21.90 -45.27 -32.89
CA ASP A 2 -21.27 -44.15 -33.65
C ASP A 2 -21.64 -42.87 -32.88
N GLU A 3 -20.76 -42.39 -32.01
CA GLU A 3 -19.65 -41.44 -32.26
C GLU A 3 -20.15 -40.00 -32.49
N ASP A 4 -19.31 -39.06 -32.03
CA ASP A 4 -19.39 -37.58 -32.09
C ASP A 4 -19.98 -36.89 -30.84
N GLU A 5 -19.21 -36.58 -29.79
CA GLU A 5 -18.08 -35.62 -29.70
C GLU A 5 -18.57 -34.15 -29.61
N PHE A 6 -18.72 -33.64 -28.38
CA PHE A 6 -18.42 -32.24 -28.09
C PHE A 6 -17.64 -32.16 -26.78
N GLU A 7 -16.36 -31.94 -27.01
CA GLU A 7 -15.21 -31.84 -26.12
C GLU A 7 -15.40 -30.74 -25.08
N ARG A 8 -15.61 -31.12 -23.81
CA ARG A 8 -15.29 -30.26 -22.66
C ARG A 8 -13.78 -30.26 -22.52
N VAL A 9 -13.12 -29.20 -22.97
CA VAL A 9 -11.71 -28.97 -22.66
C VAL A 9 -11.61 -28.56 -21.18
N GLU A 10 -11.65 -29.55 -20.29
CA GLU A 10 -11.13 -29.42 -18.93
C GLU A 10 -9.62 -29.19 -19.04
N ALA A 11 -9.17 -27.96 -18.77
CA ALA A 11 -7.75 -27.67 -18.66
C ALA A 11 -7.16 -28.45 -17.47
N PRO A 12 -6.18 -29.36 -17.67
CA PRO A 12 -5.60 -30.09 -16.56
C PRO A 12 -4.66 -29.19 -15.76
N LEU A 13 -5.01 -29.01 -14.49
CA LEU A 13 -4.09 -28.65 -13.42
C LEU A 13 -3.04 -29.75 -13.28
N ALA A 14 -1.77 -29.42 -13.58
CA ALA A 14 -0.56 -29.72 -12.80
C ALA A 14 0.68 -29.96 -13.68
N SER A 15 1.66 -29.07 -13.58
CA SER A 15 3.03 -29.48 -13.28
C SER A 15 3.81 -28.25 -12.79
N ALA A 16 4.44 -28.41 -11.63
CA ALA A 16 5.29 -27.44 -10.94
C ALA A 16 6.52 -27.02 -11.79
N PRO A 17 7.26 -25.97 -11.37
CA PRO A 17 8.06 -25.13 -12.24
C PRO A 17 9.37 -25.83 -12.63
N ASN A 18 9.61 -25.91 -13.95
CA ASN A 18 10.88 -26.37 -14.45
C ASN A 18 11.97 -25.34 -14.16
N ASN A 19 12.84 -25.74 -13.25
CA ASN A 19 14.11 -25.15 -12.88
C ASN A 19 14.98 -24.89 -14.13
N ARG A 20 14.91 -23.68 -14.70
CA ARG A 20 15.82 -23.21 -15.75
C ARG A 20 17.05 -22.58 -15.11
N HIS A 21 17.92 -23.44 -14.59
CA HIS A 21 19.31 -23.08 -14.37
C HIS A 21 19.94 -22.61 -15.70
N ASN A 22 20.40 -21.36 -15.68
CA ASN A 22 21.60 -20.84 -16.33
C ASN A 22 22.00 -21.54 -17.64
N ARG A 23 21.45 -21.07 -18.76
CA ARG A 23 22.11 -21.26 -20.06
C ARG A 23 23.09 -20.11 -20.29
N LEU A 24 24.34 -20.52 -20.37
CA LEU A 24 25.53 -19.73 -20.66
C LEU A 24 25.36 -18.75 -21.82
N LEU A 25 25.76 -17.49 -21.54
CA LEU A 25 26.73 -16.69 -22.30
C LEU A 25 26.93 -17.12 -23.76
N GLY A 26 26.16 -16.49 -24.66
CA GLY A 26 26.25 -16.71 -26.10
C GLY A 26 25.97 -15.48 -26.94
N ILE A 27 26.20 -14.26 -26.44
CA ILE A 27 26.15 -13.05 -27.26
C ILE A 27 27.47 -12.29 -27.13
N SER A 28 28.29 -12.58 -28.13
CA SER A 28 29.47 -11.85 -28.56
C SER A 28 29.20 -10.34 -28.65
N SER A 29 30.16 -9.58 -28.11
CA SER A 29 30.47 -8.19 -28.43
C SER A 29 29.31 -7.18 -28.47
N ARG A 30 28.78 -6.85 -27.29
CA ARG A 30 28.44 -5.48 -26.87
C ARG A 30 28.05 -5.52 -25.39
N ARG A 31 28.97 -5.00 -24.56
CA ARG A 31 28.96 -4.97 -23.10
C ARG A 31 27.57 -4.68 -22.51
N SER A 32 26.99 -5.66 -21.83
CA SER A 32 26.04 -5.44 -20.75
C SER A 32 26.84 -5.29 -19.45
N THR A 33 27.07 -4.05 -19.01
CA THR A 33 27.80 -3.71 -17.77
C THR A 33 26.88 -3.39 -16.59
N ILE A 34 25.58 -3.71 -16.69
CA ILE A 34 24.59 -3.29 -15.67
C ILE A 34 24.71 -4.07 -14.34
N LEU A 35 25.36 -5.24 -14.30
CA LEU A 35 25.38 -6.12 -13.12
C LEU A 35 26.70 -6.14 -12.32
N ALA A 36 27.67 -5.28 -12.66
CA ALA A 36 28.91 -5.12 -11.90
C ALA A 36 29.04 -3.68 -11.43
N ILE A 37 28.14 -3.25 -10.54
CA ILE A 37 28.30 -2.01 -9.78
C ILE A 37 29.22 -2.36 -8.60
N PRO A 38 30.52 -1.99 -8.61
CA PRO A 38 31.31 -2.09 -7.40
C PRO A 38 30.64 -1.18 -6.36
N MET A 39 30.32 -1.72 -5.18
CA MET A 39 29.66 -0.97 -4.10
C MET A 39 30.53 0.18 -3.53
N ASN A 40 31.75 0.35 -4.06
CA ASN A 40 32.66 1.46 -3.81
C ASN A 40 32.91 2.21 -5.13
N GLN A 41 32.06 3.16 -5.48
CA GLN A 41 32.24 4.06 -6.64
C GLN A 41 32.70 5.47 -6.24
N GLU A 42 33.10 5.70 -4.99
CA GLU A 42 33.49 7.05 -4.54
C GLU A 42 34.86 7.50 -5.05
N GLU A 43 35.74 6.57 -5.43
CA GLU A 43 37.06 6.91 -5.96
C GLU A 43 37.01 7.22 -7.46
N PRO A 44 37.67 8.30 -7.91
CA PRO A 44 37.79 8.60 -9.32
C PRO A 44 38.54 7.45 -10.03
N PRO A 45 38.21 7.15 -11.31
CA PRO A 45 38.90 6.11 -12.06
C PRO A 45 40.41 6.39 -12.04
N THR A 46 41.18 5.44 -11.50
CA THR A 46 42.64 5.45 -11.54
C THR A 46 43.07 5.49 -13.00
N GLU A 47 43.95 6.43 -13.38
CA GLU A 47 44.45 6.52 -14.75
C GLU A 47 45.08 5.20 -15.13
N ASP A 48 44.52 4.53 -16.14
CA ASP A 48 45.04 3.26 -16.60
C ASP A 48 46.25 3.56 -17.47
N PRO A 49 47.48 3.14 -17.08
CA PRO A 49 48.71 3.48 -17.78
C PRO A 49 48.80 2.87 -19.20
N ASN A 50 47.86 1.98 -19.56
CA ASN A 50 47.78 1.37 -20.89
C ASN A 50 46.85 2.12 -21.87
N LEU A 51 46.08 3.09 -21.40
CA LEU A 51 45.17 3.88 -22.24
C LEU A 51 45.80 5.22 -22.63
N THR A 52 45.44 5.71 -23.81
CA THR A 52 45.86 7.04 -24.25
C THR A 52 45.26 8.13 -23.36
N GLN A 53 45.91 9.31 -23.32
CA GLN A 53 45.46 10.42 -22.49
C GLN A 53 44.04 10.90 -22.86
N GLU A 54 43.64 10.76 -24.13
CA GLU A 54 42.29 11.08 -24.60
C GLU A 54 41.23 10.10 -24.06
N GLU A 55 41.53 8.80 -24.08
CA GLU A 55 40.62 7.77 -23.56
C GLU A 55 40.43 7.90 -22.03
N ASN A 56 41.50 8.22 -21.29
CA ASN A 56 41.41 8.51 -19.86
C ASN A 56 40.56 9.77 -19.56
N GLN A 57 40.62 10.80 -20.42
CA GLN A 57 39.74 11.97 -20.29
C GLN A 57 38.28 11.62 -20.56
N GLN A 58 38.02 10.79 -21.57
CA GLN A 58 36.68 10.33 -21.89
C GLN A 58 36.09 9.50 -20.74
N LEU A 59 36.87 8.59 -20.15
CA LEU A 59 36.48 7.80 -18.96
C LEU A 59 36.10 8.70 -17.78
N ARG A 60 36.82 9.80 -17.55
CA ARG A 60 36.46 10.79 -16.52
C ARG A 60 35.15 11.51 -16.80
N ALA A 61 34.90 11.87 -18.06
CA ALA A 61 33.66 12.49 -18.48
C ALA A 61 32.47 11.53 -18.31
N GLU A 62 32.64 10.27 -18.70
CA GLU A 62 31.65 9.20 -18.51
C GLU A 62 31.36 8.96 -17.03
N TYR A 63 32.40 8.85 -16.19
CA TYR A 63 32.23 8.70 -14.74
C TYR A 63 31.48 9.89 -14.12
N LYS A 64 31.82 11.12 -14.51
CA LYS A 64 31.11 12.32 -14.04
C LYS A 64 29.64 12.31 -14.47
N ALA A 65 29.35 11.87 -15.69
CA ALA A 65 27.99 11.72 -16.18
C ALA A 65 27.21 10.67 -15.36
N VAL A 66 27.80 9.50 -15.11
CA VAL A 66 27.19 8.44 -14.29
C VAL A 66 26.94 8.92 -12.86
N LYS A 67 27.88 9.64 -12.24
CA LYS A 67 27.71 10.21 -10.91
C LYS A 67 26.57 11.24 -10.86
N SER A 68 26.40 12.02 -11.92
CA SER A 68 25.29 12.97 -12.03
C SER A 68 23.94 12.27 -12.15
N ILE A 69 23.89 11.16 -12.89
CA ILE A 69 22.68 10.33 -13.03
C ILE A 69 22.36 9.67 -11.70
N ASN A 70 23.35 9.15 -10.98
CA ASN A 70 23.14 8.52 -9.68
C ASN A 70 22.51 9.52 -8.69
N ARG A 71 23.05 10.74 -8.60
CA ARG A 71 22.44 11.81 -7.78
C ARG A 71 21.01 12.17 -8.19
N ALA A 72 20.74 12.20 -9.50
CA ALA A 72 19.38 12.45 -9.98
C ALA A 72 18.42 11.32 -9.58
N LEU A 73 18.87 10.06 -9.63
CA LEU A 73 18.09 8.91 -9.17
C LEU A 73 17.87 8.93 -7.66
N GLU A 74 18.87 9.32 -6.86
CA GLU A 74 18.73 9.53 -5.42
C GLU A 74 17.67 10.60 -5.11
N SER A 75 17.69 11.73 -5.83
CA SER A 75 16.67 12.78 -5.68
C SER A 75 15.27 12.29 -6.05
N VAL A 76 15.13 11.53 -7.14
CA VAL A 76 13.83 10.96 -7.55
C VAL A 76 13.34 9.94 -6.52
N LEU A 77 14.24 9.18 -5.92
CA LEU A 77 13.89 8.25 -4.85
C LEU A 77 13.41 8.99 -3.61
N GLU A 78 14.06 10.11 -3.26
CA GLU A 78 13.63 11.00 -2.18
C GLU A 78 12.24 11.59 -2.48
N ASP A 79 12.00 12.08 -3.70
CA ASP A 79 10.69 12.59 -4.14
C ASP A 79 9.60 11.52 -4.03
N PHE A 80 9.89 10.27 -4.42
CA PHE A 80 8.95 9.16 -4.27
C PHE A 80 8.67 8.82 -2.81
N GLN A 81 9.68 8.89 -1.94
CA GLN A 81 9.50 8.70 -0.51
C GLN A 81 8.63 9.80 0.10
N GLU A 82 8.83 11.06 -0.31
CA GLU A 82 8.00 12.19 0.11
C GLU A 82 6.56 12.02 -0.38
N ALA A 83 6.35 11.64 -1.65
CA ALA A 83 5.04 11.38 -2.21
C ALA A 83 4.32 10.24 -1.47
N SER A 84 5.03 9.17 -1.10
CA SER A 84 4.50 8.07 -0.30
C SER A 84 4.02 8.55 1.08
N ASN A 85 4.85 9.34 1.78
CA ASN A 85 4.49 9.92 3.08
C ASN A 85 3.24 10.81 2.97
N LYS A 86 3.12 11.61 1.90
CA LYS A 86 1.92 12.43 1.64
C LYS A 86 0.68 11.58 1.41
N ILE A 87 0.78 10.47 0.67
CA ILE A 87 -0.35 9.54 0.46
C ILE A 87 -0.78 8.89 1.78
N HIS A 88 0.16 8.55 2.66
CA HIS A 88 -0.16 8.05 3.99
C HIS A 88 -0.96 9.07 4.82
N GLN A 89 -0.53 10.34 4.85
CA GLN A 89 -1.25 11.41 5.55
C GLN A 89 -2.65 11.66 4.94
N PHE A 90 -2.76 11.62 3.61
CA PHE A 90 -4.04 11.73 2.92
C PHE A 90 -4.99 10.59 3.33
N THR A 91 -4.48 9.35 3.39
CA THR A 91 -5.26 8.18 3.82
C THR A 91 -5.75 8.31 5.26
N GLU A 92 -4.90 8.80 6.16
CA GLU A 92 -5.29 9.08 7.56
C GLU A 92 -6.40 10.14 7.64
N THR A 93 -6.30 11.20 6.83
CA THR A 93 -7.32 12.25 6.76
C THR A 93 -8.65 11.71 6.24
N VAL A 94 -8.62 10.87 5.21
CA VAL A 94 -9.82 10.20 4.67
C VAL A 94 -10.45 9.30 5.74
N ASN A 95 -9.64 8.54 6.48
CA ASN A 95 -10.14 7.70 7.58
C ASN A 95 -10.78 8.53 8.70
N SER A 96 -10.17 9.65 9.09
CA SER A 96 -10.74 10.58 10.07
C SER A 96 -12.06 11.16 9.60
N THR A 97 -12.14 11.53 8.31
CA THR A 97 -13.38 12.02 7.68
C THR A 97 -14.46 10.95 7.67
N ASN A 98 -14.11 9.69 7.37
CA ASN A 98 -15.05 8.58 7.41
C ASN A 98 -15.59 8.35 8.83
N THR A 99 -14.69 8.39 9.83
CA THR A 99 -15.08 8.29 11.25
C THR A 99 -16.04 9.42 11.64
N LEU A 100 -15.78 10.64 11.17
CA LEU A 100 -16.68 11.77 11.42
C LEU A 100 -18.04 11.56 10.74
N LEU A 101 -18.06 11.05 9.50
CA LEU A 101 -19.29 10.71 8.80
C LEU A 101 -20.09 9.65 9.56
N ASP A 102 -19.44 8.60 10.06
CA ASP A 102 -20.08 7.58 10.91
C ASP A 102 -20.71 8.21 12.17
N VAL A 103 -20.03 9.18 12.80
CA VAL A 103 -20.57 9.94 13.93
C VAL A 103 -21.78 10.77 13.51
N TRP A 104 -21.72 11.46 12.37
CA TRP A 104 -22.86 12.22 11.85
C TRP A 104 -24.05 11.31 11.55
N MET A 105 -23.82 10.14 10.98
CA MET A 105 -24.88 9.16 10.71
C MET A 105 -25.54 8.68 12.01
N ASN A 106 -24.76 8.38 13.04
CA ASN A 106 -25.27 8.00 14.36
C ASN A 106 -26.07 9.14 15.03
N ILE A 107 -25.60 10.38 14.92
CA ILE A 107 -26.34 11.55 15.45
C ILE A 107 -27.69 11.69 14.73
N LEU A 108 -27.72 11.51 13.40
CA LEU A 108 -28.95 11.58 12.63
C LEU A 108 -29.92 10.46 13.00
N GLU A 109 -29.44 9.22 13.11
CA GLU A 109 -30.22 8.06 13.57
C GLU A 109 -30.84 8.33 14.94
N LYS A 110 -30.04 8.78 15.92
CA LYS A 110 -30.54 9.14 17.25
C LYS A 110 -31.56 10.27 17.23
N THR A 111 -31.38 11.24 16.34
CA THR A 111 -32.33 12.35 16.21
C THR A 111 -33.65 11.86 15.63
N GLN A 112 -33.61 10.96 14.66
CA GLN A 112 -34.79 10.31 14.12
C GLN A 112 -35.50 9.46 15.19
N ASP A 113 -34.75 8.67 15.98
CA ASP A 113 -35.31 7.89 17.08
C ASP A 113 -36.01 8.77 18.12
N ILE A 114 -35.37 9.90 18.49
CA ILE A 114 -35.97 10.86 19.42
C ILE A 114 -37.24 11.47 18.84
N MET A 115 -37.25 11.82 17.55
CA MET A 115 -38.45 12.33 16.88
C MET A 115 -39.55 11.29 16.84
N SER A 116 -39.22 10.03 16.53
CA SER A 116 -40.17 8.93 16.54
C SER A 116 -40.76 8.71 17.94
N VAL A 117 -39.96 8.77 19.01
CA VAL A 117 -40.45 8.70 20.40
C VAL A 117 -41.29 9.92 20.79
N LEU A 118 -40.99 11.09 20.24
CA LEU A 118 -41.75 12.33 20.49
C LEU A 118 -43.12 12.30 19.79
N GLU A 119 -43.16 11.73 18.59
CA GLU A 119 -44.37 11.53 17.79
C GLU A 119 -45.22 10.34 18.31
N ASP A 120 -44.58 9.37 18.96
CA ASP A 120 -45.25 8.28 19.67
C ASP A 120 -45.90 8.80 20.97
N GLU A 121 -47.18 9.14 20.88
CA GLU A 121 -48.01 9.71 21.95
C GLU A 121 -48.13 8.81 23.20
N SER A 122 -47.72 7.53 23.08
CA SER A 122 -47.70 6.54 24.15
C SER A 122 -46.57 6.74 25.19
N TRP A 123 -45.51 7.48 24.85
CA TRP A 123 -44.31 7.58 25.72
C TRP A 123 -44.49 8.53 26.91
N LYS A 124 -45.46 9.45 26.88
CA LYS A 124 -45.60 10.51 27.91
C LYS A 124 -46.32 10.11 29.21
N GLN A 125 -46.81 8.88 29.37
CA GLN A 125 -47.53 8.50 30.61
C GLN A 125 -46.77 7.54 31.55
N ASN A 126 -45.69 6.88 31.10
CA ASN A 126 -45.04 5.82 31.90
C ASN A 126 -43.80 6.24 32.69
N SER A 127 -43.37 7.51 32.61
CA SER A 127 -42.26 8.03 33.42
C SER A 127 -42.60 8.15 34.92
N ARG A 128 -43.90 8.21 35.30
CA ARG A 128 -44.33 8.03 36.69
C ARG A 128 -44.28 6.57 37.17
N LYS A 129 -44.43 5.60 36.27
CA LYS A 129 -44.50 4.18 36.65
C LYS A 129 -43.13 3.56 36.91
N ARG A 130 -42.05 4.11 36.35
CA ARG A 130 -40.68 3.68 36.67
C ARG A 130 -40.14 4.24 37.99
N ARG A 131 -40.66 5.37 38.48
CA ARG A 131 -40.22 5.96 39.76
C ARG A 131 -40.91 5.36 40.99
N ALA A 132 -42.00 4.60 40.79
CA ALA A 132 -42.75 3.94 41.87
C ALA A 132 -42.34 2.46 42.11
N VAL A 133 -41.41 1.92 41.32
CA VAL A 133 -40.94 0.53 41.44
C VAL A 133 -39.63 0.41 42.25
N ASP A 134 -38.94 1.53 42.50
CA ASP A 134 -37.69 1.57 43.28
C ASP A 134 -37.89 1.90 44.78
N GLU A 135 -39.12 1.82 45.30
CA GLU A 135 -39.34 1.92 46.75
C GLU A 135 -39.40 0.52 47.37
N PRO A 136 -38.33 0.04 48.04
CA PRO A 136 -38.38 -1.22 48.74
C PRO A 136 -39.37 -1.09 49.90
N THR A 137 -40.42 -1.91 49.86
CA THR A 137 -41.35 -2.12 50.97
C THR A 137 -40.57 -2.58 52.20
N ARG A 138 -40.21 -1.63 53.07
CA ARG A 138 -39.69 -1.92 54.41
C ARG A 138 -40.84 -2.45 55.26
N SER A 139 -41.06 -3.76 55.17
CA SER A 139 -41.84 -4.54 56.12
C SER A 139 -41.21 -4.41 57.51
N GLY A 140 -41.99 -3.92 58.48
CA GLY A 140 -41.70 -3.91 59.91
C GLY A 140 -43.02 -3.73 60.66
N ARG A 141 -43.64 -4.84 61.07
CA ARG A 141 -43.54 -5.44 62.42
C ARG A 141 -44.44 -4.73 63.44
N THR A 142 -45.57 -5.36 63.74
CA THR A 142 -46.18 -5.43 65.07
C THR A 142 -46.62 -6.85 65.32
#